data_AF-A0AAW0WTK5-F1
#
_entry.id   AF-A0AAW0WTK5-F1
#
_cell.length_a   1.000
_cell.length_b   1.000
_cell.length_c   1.000
_cell.angle_alpha   90.00
_cell.angle_beta   90.00
_cell.angle_gamma   90.00
#
_symmetry.space_group_name_H-M   'P 1'
#
loop_
_entity.id
_entity.type
_entity.pdbx_description
1 polymer ?
#
loop_
_entity_poly.entity_id
_entity_poly.type
_entity_poly.pdbx_seq_one_letter_code
_entity_poly.pdbx_strand_id
1 'polypeptide(L)'
;MSGHGRDGDHWRGHRWNKHRLPPRQAGAEGCHTTGEVRVDSRLHLARSRPHHNLPRYCQLEENTLLQLIFCSLNMYAHIAQETDQEIGLHLPGTIRLATTPVRVDEMKYQMSRHGNHEAPQCLLTPEQVKLLVPIANVDNILMGLYTASDGHVDPYSLTQAIAKGARKYGALIFQGLGVTTLNLREDGRWVVSTTEGDILANRVVNAAGFWAKEIAKLAGSDLPLVPNHHQYLVTSTVPEVKALKREIPVLRHLEGSFYLRMERDGLLIGPYESTHTMRQCEDWMWNGVPEGFGKELFEPDMDRLEPHLEIAMQLVPCFADASIQSVVNGPITYTPDVLPLVGPDMLPNMWLAAGFGYGIIHGGGMGSYLASWIINGQPPFEMTECDPLRFGSWTTNDYVLAKARESYGMNNAVTYPHEERFAGRPTSRVSGAHEVLESEGACMQIHSGWEQPAWFTSPGQQPQYCPSFQRTNWHEAVEKEVDLVMTSAGIIDLTPFAKIIVQGRQAAAFMDYMTANSVPPLGRTVITHILSPTGHVYAELTVTRTHEDTFLVITGSGVELHDLRWLQDYARRGNWNVSFANITEDMGCLSVAGPKSKDILSTLSPVFNGKFPFFSCKEVLETSELWR
;
A
#
# COMPACT_ATOMS: atom_id res chain seq x y z
N MET A 1 25.04 15.97 53.81
CA MET A 1 25.82 16.75 52.83
C MET A 1 26.38 15.77 51.80
N SER A 2 25.98 15.96 50.53
CA SER A 2 26.71 15.68 49.26
C SER A 2 27.55 14.40 49.03
N GLY A 3 27.29 13.79 47.85
CA GLY A 3 28.31 13.22 46.92
C GLY A 3 28.44 11.69 46.94
N HIS A 4 28.02 10.94 45.90
CA HIS A 4 28.79 10.60 44.66
C HIS A 4 30.12 9.87 44.98
N GLY A 5 30.50 8.70 44.47
CA GLY A 5 30.07 7.85 43.36
C GLY A 5 31.32 7.35 42.59
N ARG A 6 31.26 6.12 42.02
CA ARG A 6 32.20 5.44 41.07
C ARG A 6 33.45 4.76 41.67
N ASP A 7 34.02 3.67 41.13
CA ASP A 7 33.72 2.66 40.10
C ASP A 7 34.80 1.56 40.26
N GLY A 8 34.57 0.32 39.79
CA GLY A 8 35.66 -0.64 39.56
C GLY A 8 35.30 -2.13 39.54
N ASP A 9 35.10 -2.66 38.33
CA ASP A 9 35.38 -4.02 37.81
C ASP A 9 34.90 -5.30 38.52
N HIS A 10 34.08 -6.07 37.80
CA HIS A 10 34.35 -7.47 37.41
C HIS A 10 33.11 -8.11 36.74
N TRP A 11 33.18 -8.47 35.45
CA TRP A 11 32.27 -9.46 34.87
C TRP A 11 32.99 -10.38 33.87
N ARG A 12 33.24 -11.62 34.29
CA ARG A 12 33.50 -12.77 33.42
C ARG A 12 32.44 -13.83 33.68
N GLY A 13 31.74 -14.24 32.62
CA GLY A 13 31.36 -15.63 32.39
C GLY A 13 30.02 -16.11 32.96
N HIS A 14 28.99 -16.12 32.12
CA HIS A 14 27.95 -17.15 32.23
C HIS A 14 27.75 -17.87 30.88
N ARG A 15 27.99 -19.19 30.93
CA ARG A 15 27.75 -20.15 29.85
C ARG A 15 26.24 -20.33 29.67
N TRP A 16 25.78 -20.28 28.43
CA TRP A 16 24.43 -20.65 28.06
C TRP A 16 24.24 -22.17 28.16
N ASN A 17 23.32 -22.62 29.01
CA ASN A 17 22.91 -24.01 29.10
C ASN A 17 22.05 -24.37 27.88
N LYS A 18 22.55 -25.29 27.06
CA LYS A 18 21.78 -25.98 26.02
C LYS A 18 20.78 -26.93 26.69
N HIS A 19 19.52 -26.54 26.81
CA HIS A 19 18.46 -27.52 27.07
C HIS A 19 18.14 -28.26 25.77
N ARG A 20 18.60 -29.51 25.69
CA ARG A 20 18.15 -30.52 24.74
C ARG A 20 16.70 -30.89 25.09
N LEU A 21 15.80 -30.81 24.12
CA LEU A 21 14.50 -31.50 24.19
C LEU A 21 14.75 -33.03 24.17
N PRO A 22 13.98 -33.82 24.92
CA PRO A 22 14.16 -35.27 25.03
C PRO A 22 13.65 -36.01 23.77
N PRO A 23 14.22 -37.17 23.41
CA PRO A 23 13.69 -37.98 22.31
C PRO A 23 12.76 -39.08 22.84
N ARG A 24 11.55 -39.23 22.26
CA ARG A 24 10.96 -40.53 21.80
C ARG A 24 9.48 -40.47 21.36
N GLN A 25 9.27 -41.01 20.15
CA GLN A 25 8.27 -41.98 19.66
C GLN A 25 6.78 -41.94 20.08
N ALA A 26 5.96 -41.77 19.02
CA ALA A 26 4.81 -42.57 18.57
C ALA A 26 3.41 -41.95 18.69
N GLY A 27 2.79 -41.76 17.50
CA GLY A 27 1.35 -41.98 17.28
C GLY A 27 0.43 -40.78 17.48
N ALA A 28 0.37 -39.89 16.49
CA ALA A 28 -0.84 -39.11 16.22
C ALA A 28 -0.82 -38.66 14.75
N GLU A 29 -1.76 -39.18 13.97
CA GLU A 29 -2.18 -38.58 12.71
C GLU A 29 -2.83 -37.23 13.05
N GLY A 30 -2.36 -36.14 12.43
CA GLY A 30 -3.01 -34.83 12.58
C GLY A 30 -2.07 -33.64 12.37
N CYS A 31 -2.47 -32.79 11.42
CA CYS A 31 -2.02 -31.41 11.20
C CYS A 31 -0.61 -31.23 10.61
N HIS A 32 -0.55 -31.32 9.27
CA HIS A 32 0.56 -30.80 8.46
C HIS A 32 0.21 -29.38 7.99
N THR A 33 0.50 -28.35 8.79
CA THR A 33 0.34 -26.95 8.36
C THR A 33 1.62 -26.16 8.59
N THR A 34 2.44 -26.16 7.55
CA THR A 34 3.31 -25.09 7.01
C THR A 34 4.32 -25.78 6.10
N GLY A 35 3.80 -26.32 5.00
CA GLY A 35 4.66 -26.70 3.88
C GLY A 35 5.37 -25.45 3.38
N GLU A 36 6.62 -25.59 2.92
CA GLU A 36 7.23 -24.63 2.00
C GLU A 36 6.18 -24.23 0.96
N VAL A 37 5.65 -23.03 1.04
CA VAL A 37 4.70 -22.55 0.04
C VAL A 37 5.53 -22.26 -1.19
N ARG A 38 5.55 -23.20 -2.15
CA ARG A 38 6.04 -22.91 -3.49
C ARG A 38 4.93 -22.11 -4.16
N VAL A 39 4.90 -20.80 -3.92
CA VAL A 39 4.28 -19.91 -4.89
C VAL A 39 5.20 -20.03 -6.11
N ASP A 40 4.80 -20.80 -7.13
CA ASP A 40 5.50 -20.78 -8.43
C ASP A 40 5.13 -19.46 -9.13
N SER A 41 5.49 -18.35 -8.48
CA SER A 41 5.40 -17.00 -9.03
C SER A 41 6.70 -16.76 -9.79
N ARG A 42 6.85 -17.34 -10.98
CA ARG A 42 7.86 -16.88 -11.96
C ARG A 42 7.42 -15.51 -12.48
N LEU A 43 7.33 -14.57 -11.56
CA LEU A 43 6.75 -13.25 -11.74
C LEU A 43 7.85 -12.25 -12.05
N HIS A 44 7.46 -11.32 -12.91
CA HIS A 44 8.34 -10.42 -13.63
C HIS A 44 8.76 -9.26 -12.75
N LEU A 45 9.99 -8.78 -12.95
CA LEU A 45 10.52 -7.59 -12.26
C LEU A 45 10.03 -6.28 -12.94
N ALA A 46 9.28 -6.43 -14.05
CA ALA A 46 8.66 -5.35 -14.82
C ALA A 46 7.66 -4.50 -14.01
N ARG A 47 7.96 -3.20 -13.89
CA ARG A 47 7.17 -2.13 -13.24
C ARG A 47 5.66 -2.35 -13.30
N SER A 48 5.02 -2.40 -12.14
CA SER A 48 3.55 -2.30 -11.99
C SER A 48 3.07 -0.87 -12.23
N ARG A 49 1.74 -0.71 -12.31
CA ARG A 49 1.04 0.57 -12.51
C ARG A 49 1.33 1.56 -11.36
N PRO A 50 1.27 2.88 -11.58
CA PRO A 50 1.13 3.84 -10.50
C PRO A 50 -0.27 3.79 -9.86
N HIS A 51 -0.34 3.95 -8.55
CA HIS A 51 -1.58 3.82 -7.77
C HIS A 51 -1.99 5.20 -7.23
N HIS A 52 -3.13 5.75 -7.65
CA HIS A 52 -3.54 7.14 -7.38
C HIS A 52 -4.78 7.28 -6.47
N ASN A 53 -5.15 6.24 -5.70
CA ASN A 53 -6.35 6.29 -4.83
C ASN A 53 -6.07 6.78 -3.40
N LEU A 54 -4.97 7.52 -3.19
CA LEU A 54 -4.58 8.03 -1.89
C LEU A 54 -4.72 9.57 -1.86
N PRO A 55 -4.93 10.17 -0.68
CA PRO A 55 -5.17 11.61 -0.57
C PRO A 55 -4.04 12.43 -1.19
N ARG A 56 -4.42 13.60 -1.75
CA ARG A 56 -3.61 14.48 -2.62
C ARG A 56 -2.24 14.91 -2.08
N TYR A 57 -1.93 14.66 -0.81
CA TYR A 57 -0.63 14.97 -0.21
C TYR A 57 0.51 14.01 -0.62
N CYS A 58 0.20 12.90 -1.30
CA CYS A 58 1.17 11.85 -1.60
C CYS A 58 1.79 11.87 -3.01
N GLN A 59 1.59 12.89 -3.87
CA GLN A 59 2.06 12.88 -5.29
C GLN A 59 3.60 12.72 -5.53
N LEU A 60 4.42 12.59 -4.48
CA LEU A 60 5.79 12.08 -4.50
C LEU A 60 5.87 10.54 -4.75
N GLU A 61 4.73 9.85 -4.73
CA GLU A 61 4.38 8.40 -4.83
C GLU A 61 5.26 7.49 -5.71
N GLU A 62 5.48 7.81 -6.98
CA GLU A 62 6.09 6.85 -7.92
C GLU A 62 7.60 6.67 -7.67
N ASN A 63 8.23 7.69 -7.11
CA ASN A 63 9.67 7.75 -6.94
C ASN A 63 10.15 6.74 -5.90
N THR A 64 9.44 6.63 -4.78
CA THR A 64 9.87 5.77 -3.68
C THR A 64 9.73 4.28 -3.99
N LEU A 65 8.63 3.87 -4.62
CA LEU A 65 8.47 2.47 -5.05
C LEU A 65 9.53 2.09 -6.11
N LEU A 66 9.87 3.01 -7.03
CA LEU A 66 10.97 2.76 -7.99
C LEU A 66 12.33 2.60 -7.29
N GLN A 67 12.60 3.40 -6.27
CA GLN A 67 13.79 3.25 -5.44
C GLN A 67 13.83 1.88 -4.76
N LEU A 68 12.70 1.39 -4.22
CA LEU A 68 12.62 0.06 -3.63
C LEU A 68 12.86 -1.07 -4.63
N ILE A 69 12.30 -0.96 -5.82
CA ILE A 69 12.53 -1.92 -6.90
C ILE A 69 14.03 -1.99 -7.22
N PHE A 70 14.68 -0.83 -7.34
CA PHE A 70 16.12 -0.76 -7.53
C PHE A 70 16.90 -1.38 -6.36
N CYS A 71 16.48 -1.11 -5.12
CA CYS A 71 17.06 -1.74 -3.93
C CYS A 71 16.90 -3.27 -3.94
N SER A 72 15.75 -3.80 -4.38
CA SER A 72 15.54 -5.25 -4.52
C SER A 72 16.53 -5.86 -5.50
N LEU A 73 16.67 -5.28 -6.69
CA LEU A 73 17.56 -5.80 -7.74
C LEU A 73 19.03 -5.81 -7.27
N ASN A 74 19.48 -4.73 -6.63
CA ASN A 74 20.81 -4.66 -6.04
C ASN A 74 21.00 -5.70 -4.93
N MET A 75 19.99 -5.89 -4.08
CA MET A 75 20.00 -6.90 -3.02
C MET A 75 20.06 -8.32 -3.59
N TYR A 76 19.36 -8.60 -4.69
CA TYR A 76 19.37 -9.91 -5.36
C TYR A 76 20.73 -10.23 -5.98
N ALA A 77 21.34 -9.25 -6.66
CA ALA A 77 22.70 -9.40 -7.17
C ALA A 77 23.70 -9.66 -6.03
N HIS A 78 23.55 -8.95 -4.90
CA HIS A 78 24.41 -9.10 -3.74
C HIS A 78 24.24 -10.46 -3.06
N ILE A 79 23.01 -10.91 -2.78
CA ILE A 79 22.78 -12.17 -2.05
C ILE A 79 23.26 -13.39 -2.83
N ALA A 80 23.18 -13.36 -4.17
CA ALA A 80 23.73 -14.42 -5.02
C ALA A 80 25.24 -14.57 -4.82
N GLN A 81 25.97 -13.45 -4.81
CA GLN A 81 27.42 -13.42 -4.55
C GLN A 81 27.74 -13.82 -3.11
N GLU A 82 26.97 -13.29 -2.16
CA GLU A 82 27.23 -13.45 -0.73
C GLU A 82 27.02 -14.88 -0.22
N THR A 83 26.15 -15.61 -0.90
CA THR A 83 25.78 -17.00 -0.59
C THR A 83 26.36 -18.01 -1.55
N ASP A 84 27.04 -17.59 -2.61
CA ASP A 84 27.56 -18.46 -3.68
C ASP A 84 26.47 -19.41 -4.20
N GLN A 85 25.30 -18.84 -4.49
CA GLN A 85 24.13 -19.57 -5.00
C GLN A 85 23.60 -18.87 -6.25
N GLU A 86 23.48 -19.62 -7.34
CA GLU A 86 22.82 -19.13 -8.54
C GLU A 86 21.33 -18.94 -8.26
N ILE A 87 20.82 -17.72 -8.52
CA ILE A 87 19.43 -17.34 -8.27
C ILE A 87 18.61 -17.20 -9.57
N GLY A 88 19.22 -17.51 -10.72
CA GLY A 88 18.59 -17.31 -12.03
C GLY A 88 18.14 -15.86 -12.26
N LEU A 89 18.99 -14.87 -11.93
CA LEU A 89 18.70 -13.46 -12.19
C LEU A 89 19.10 -13.11 -13.62
N HIS A 90 18.10 -12.82 -14.45
CA HIS A 90 18.26 -12.42 -15.84
C HIS A 90 17.86 -10.95 -15.99
N LEU A 91 18.75 -10.12 -16.55
CA LEU A 91 18.53 -8.67 -16.70
C LEU A 91 18.59 -8.22 -18.18
N PRO A 92 17.73 -8.74 -19.07
CA PRO A 92 17.69 -8.31 -20.47
C PRO A 92 17.02 -6.94 -20.67
N GLY A 93 16.50 -6.33 -19.60
CA GLY A 93 15.67 -5.13 -19.62
C GLY A 93 14.18 -5.46 -19.76
N THR A 94 13.36 -4.42 -19.67
CA THR A 94 11.89 -4.49 -19.79
C THR A 94 11.38 -3.42 -20.74
N ILE A 95 10.45 -3.75 -21.65
CA ILE A 95 9.76 -2.83 -22.56
C ILE A 95 8.25 -2.89 -22.31
N ARG A 96 7.66 -1.74 -21.97
CA ARG A 96 6.19 -1.53 -22.03
C ARG A 96 5.84 -0.98 -23.41
N LEU A 97 4.80 -1.50 -24.04
CA LEU A 97 4.42 -1.15 -25.42
C LEU A 97 3.17 -0.26 -25.45
N ALA A 98 3.23 0.81 -26.23
CA ALA A 98 2.11 1.69 -26.55
C ALA A 98 1.63 1.42 -27.98
N THR A 99 0.35 1.11 -28.13
CA THR A 99 -0.32 0.90 -29.43
C THR A 99 -1.40 1.94 -29.73
N THR A 100 -1.61 2.90 -28.81
CA THR A 100 -2.58 3.98 -28.96
C THR A 100 -1.94 5.33 -28.62
N PRO A 101 -2.40 6.46 -29.20
CA PRO A 101 -1.84 7.77 -28.91
C PRO A 101 -1.90 8.14 -27.42
N VAL A 102 -2.97 7.75 -26.73
CA VAL A 102 -3.12 8.02 -25.29
C VAL A 102 -2.07 7.29 -24.44
N ARG A 103 -1.59 6.11 -24.89
CA ARG A 103 -0.46 5.43 -24.23
C ARG A 103 0.86 6.10 -24.48
N VAL A 104 1.05 6.71 -25.63
CA VAL A 104 2.24 7.55 -25.88
C VAL A 104 2.25 8.72 -24.90
N ASP A 105 1.11 9.33 -24.62
CA ASP A 105 1.01 10.40 -23.62
C ASP A 105 1.24 9.89 -22.19
N GLU A 106 0.72 8.71 -21.84
CA GLU A 106 1.03 8.05 -20.56
C GLU A 106 2.54 7.81 -20.42
N MET A 107 3.23 7.33 -21.46
CA MET A 107 4.68 7.10 -21.41
C MET A 107 5.46 8.40 -21.24
N LYS A 108 5.06 9.48 -21.89
CA LYS A 108 5.68 10.81 -21.68
C LYS A 108 5.42 11.32 -20.26
N TYR A 109 4.21 11.13 -19.75
CA TYR A 109 3.87 11.47 -18.37
C TYR A 109 4.77 10.71 -17.38
N GLN A 110 4.90 9.40 -17.55
CA GLN A 110 5.79 8.55 -16.75
C GLN A 110 7.28 8.98 -16.86
N MET A 111 7.75 9.31 -18.06
CA MET A 111 9.11 9.83 -18.25
C MET A 111 9.34 11.16 -17.52
N SER A 112 8.32 12.03 -17.47
CA SER A 112 8.42 13.31 -16.74
C SER A 112 8.47 13.12 -15.22
N ARG A 113 7.85 12.04 -14.72
CA ARG A 113 7.79 11.69 -13.30
C ARG A 113 9.00 10.88 -12.83
N HIS A 114 9.70 10.22 -13.74
CA HIS A 114 10.90 9.41 -13.43
C HIS A 114 12.00 10.21 -12.69
N GLY A 115 12.08 11.53 -12.88
CA GLY A 115 12.92 12.42 -12.06
C GLY A 115 14.42 12.05 -12.01
N ASN A 116 15.03 12.22 -10.83
CA ASN A 116 16.45 11.93 -10.52
C ASN A 116 16.73 10.45 -10.17
N HIS A 117 15.92 9.50 -10.65
CA HIS A 117 16.15 8.08 -10.34
C HIS A 117 17.39 7.52 -11.02
N GLU A 118 18.13 6.71 -10.28
CA GLU A 118 19.33 6.02 -10.77
C GLU A 118 19.00 4.95 -11.83
N ALA A 119 17.77 4.42 -11.84
CA ALA A 119 17.36 3.41 -12.80
C ALA A 119 17.25 3.99 -14.23
N PRO A 120 18.04 3.51 -15.21
CA PRO A 120 18.02 4.06 -16.56
C PRO A 120 16.73 3.70 -17.31
N GLN A 121 16.02 4.72 -17.80
CA GLN A 121 14.78 4.58 -18.55
C GLN A 121 14.77 5.49 -19.79
N CYS A 122 14.26 5.00 -20.92
CA CYS A 122 14.12 5.79 -22.14
C CYS A 122 12.92 5.39 -23.00
N LEU A 123 12.54 6.27 -23.93
CA LEU A 123 11.55 6.00 -24.95
C LEU A 123 12.22 5.39 -26.20
N LEU A 124 11.57 4.40 -26.79
CA LEU A 124 12.02 3.70 -28.00
C LEU A 124 11.06 3.92 -29.16
N THR A 125 11.60 4.06 -30.36
CA THR A 125 10.82 3.98 -31.61
C THR A 125 10.47 2.53 -31.93
N PRO A 126 9.47 2.27 -32.81
CA PRO A 126 9.13 0.91 -33.23
C PRO A 126 10.31 0.15 -33.84
N GLU A 127 11.20 0.81 -34.59
CA GLU A 127 12.40 0.22 -35.17
C GLU A 127 13.40 -0.23 -34.08
N GLN A 128 13.54 0.57 -33.02
CA GLN A 128 14.37 0.22 -31.86
C GLN A 128 13.78 -0.94 -31.08
N VAL A 129 12.46 -1.01 -30.93
CA VAL A 129 11.77 -2.17 -30.34
C VAL A 129 12.04 -3.42 -31.18
N LYS A 130 11.92 -3.34 -32.51
CA LYS A 130 12.19 -4.47 -33.42
C LYS A 130 13.64 -4.95 -33.36
N LEU A 131 14.59 -4.03 -33.16
CA LEU A 131 16.00 -4.38 -32.98
C LEU A 131 16.25 -5.17 -31.68
N LEU A 132 15.58 -4.79 -30.59
CA LEU A 132 15.70 -5.48 -29.29
C LEU A 132 14.88 -6.77 -29.24
N VAL A 133 13.79 -6.84 -29.99
CA VAL A 133 12.86 -7.98 -30.02
C VAL A 133 12.61 -8.42 -31.48
N PRO A 134 13.55 -9.13 -32.11
CA PRO A 134 13.46 -9.47 -33.53
C PRO A 134 12.22 -10.32 -33.89
N ILE A 135 11.70 -11.08 -32.93
CA ILE A 135 10.52 -11.93 -33.09
C ILE A 135 9.19 -11.18 -32.99
N ALA A 136 9.19 -9.90 -32.57
CA ALA A 136 7.96 -9.12 -32.42
C ALA A 136 7.50 -8.51 -33.76
N ASN A 137 6.20 -8.53 -34.02
CA ASN A 137 5.54 -7.68 -34.99
C ASN A 137 5.37 -6.27 -34.40
N VAL A 138 5.93 -5.26 -35.04
CA VAL A 138 5.92 -3.87 -34.54
C VAL A 138 4.99 -2.94 -35.31
N ASP A 139 4.21 -3.46 -36.27
CA ASP A 139 3.41 -2.63 -37.19
C ASP A 139 2.39 -1.72 -36.47
N ASN A 140 1.84 -2.20 -35.35
CA ASN A 140 0.87 -1.47 -34.54
C ASN A 140 1.48 -0.80 -33.29
N ILE A 141 2.81 -0.83 -33.15
CA ILE A 141 3.51 -0.22 -32.02
C ILE A 141 3.83 1.23 -32.36
N LEU A 142 3.45 2.15 -31.47
CA LEU A 142 3.74 3.58 -31.61
C LEU A 142 4.99 4.00 -30.83
N MET A 143 5.21 3.38 -29.66
CA MET A 143 6.34 3.71 -28.78
C MET A 143 6.60 2.56 -27.79
N GLY A 144 7.86 2.41 -27.38
CA GLY A 144 8.25 1.58 -26.24
C GLY A 144 8.76 2.42 -25.07
N LEU A 145 8.46 2.03 -23.84
CA LEU A 145 9.10 2.56 -22.63
C LEU A 145 10.04 1.48 -22.08
N TYR A 146 11.34 1.74 -22.16
CA TYR A 146 12.39 0.76 -21.87
C TYR A 146 13.11 1.07 -20.56
N THR A 147 13.24 0.05 -19.70
CA THR A 147 14.08 0.10 -18.50
C THR A 147 15.17 -0.96 -18.62
N ALA A 148 16.44 -0.53 -18.67
CA ALA A 148 17.56 -1.42 -19.02
C ALA A 148 18.01 -2.33 -17.86
N SER A 149 17.83 -1.88 -16.61
CA SER A 149 18.36 -2.53 -15.42
C SER A 149 17.45 -3.62 -14.85
N ASP A 150 16.49 -4.12 -15.62
CA ASP A 150 15.36 -4.92 -15.13
C ASP A 150 15.26 -6.28 -15.84
N GLY A 151 14.39 -7.19 -15.37
CA GLY A 151 14.19 -8.49 -16.01
C GLY A 151 13.34 -9.49 -15.23
N HIS A 152 13.91 -10.66 -14.90
CA HIS A 152 13.24 -11.71 -14.15
C HIS A 152 14.23 -12.52 -13.28
N VAL A 153 13.69 -13.21 -12.27
CA VAL A 153 14.46 -14.03 -11.33
C VAL A 153 13.70 -15.30 -10.98
N ASP A 154 14.40 -16.40 -10.68
CA ASP A 154 13.76 -17.60 -10.13
C ASP A 154 13.37 -17.36 -8.66
N PRO A 155 12.06 -17.31 -8.33
CA PRO A 155 11.60 -17.04 -6.97
C PRO A 155 12.07 -18.09 -5.96
N TYR A 156 12.18 -19.36 -6.38
CA TYR A 156 12.58 -20.44 -5.48
C TYR A 156 14.05 -20.30 -5.11
N SER A 157 14.92 -20.19 -6.11
CA SER A 157 16.36 -20.06 -5.88
C SER A 157 16.72 -18.77 -5.14
N LEU A 158 16.03 -17.67 -5.43
CA LEU A 158 16.15 -16.42 -4.66
C LEU A 158 15.79 -16.63 -3.18
N THR A 159 14.64 -17.24 -2.89
CA THR A 159 14.18 -17.48 -1.51
C THR A 159 15.16 -18.36 -0.72
N GLN A 160 15.69 -19.41 -1.36
CA GLN A 160 16.68 -20.29 -0.75
C GLN A 160 18.01 -19.58 -0.50
N ALA A 161 18.46 -18.70 -1.41
CA ALA A 161 19.64 -17.87 -1.19
C ALA A 161 19.44 -16.92 -0.01
N ILE A 162 18.29 -16.25 0.08
CA ILE A 162 17.93 -15.39 1.23
C ILE A 162 17.94 -16.20 2.53
N ALA A 163 17.34 -17.39 2.55
CA ALA A 163 17.33 -18.26 3.73
C ALA A 163 18.74 -18.72 4.14
N LYS A 164 19.62 -19.00 3.17
CA LYS A 164 21.03 -19.33 3.40
C LYS A 164 21.78 -18.14 4.01
N GLY A 165 21.58 -16.93 3.48
CA GLY A 165 22.12 -15.69 4.05
C GLY A 165 21.62 -15.43 5.47
N ALA A 166 20.30 -15.54 5.70
CA ALA A 166 19.70 -15.36 7.01
C ALA A 166 20.31 -16.31 8.08
N ARG A 167 20.46 -17.60 7.75
CA ARG A 167 21.12 -18.58 8.63
C ARG A 167 22.58 -18.24 8.90
N LYS A 168 23.32 -17.77 7.89
CA LYS A 168 24.72 -17.32 8.02
C LYS A 168 24.86 -16.18 9.04
N TYR A 169 23.87 -15.30 9.13
CA TYR A 169 23.81 -14.21 10.12
C TYR A 169 23.11 -14.59 11.44
N GLY A 170 22.79 -15.87 11.65
CA GLY A 170 22.29 -16.38 12.93
C GLY A 170 20.76 -16.46 13.05
N ALA A 171 20.00 -16.21 11.98
CA ALA A 171 18.56 -16.45 11.99
C ALA A 171 18.26 -17.95 12.10
N LEU A 172 17.28 -18.30 12.94
CA LEU A 172 16.75 -19.66 13.05
C LEU A 172 15.50 -19.75 12.17
N ILE A 173 15.46 -20.75 11.28
CA ILE A 173 14.33 -20.99 10.38
C ILE A 173 13.75 -22.35 10.74
N PHE A 174 12.54 -22.34 11.28
CA PHE A 174 11.75 -23.52 11.58
C PHE A 174 10.63 -23.66 10.55
N GLN A 175 10.44 -24.86 10.02
CA GLN A 175 9.39 -25.20 9.06
C GLN A 175 8.51 -26.30 9.65
N GLY A 176 7.23 -26.38 9.24
CA GLY A 176 6.28 -27.32 9.85
C GLY A 176 5.80 -26.90 11.24
N LEU A 177 6.02 -25.64 11.64
CA LEU A 177 5.56 -25.07 12.91
C LEU A 177 4.47 -24.04 12.63
N GLY A 178 3.22 -24.50 12.55
CA GLY A 178 2.06 -23.61 12.35
C GLY A 178 1.79 -22.76 13.59
N VAL A 179 1.54 -21.46 13.41
CA VAL A 179 1.10 -20.56 14.48
C VAL A 179 -0.38 -20.79 14.75
N THR A 180 -0.74 -21.02 16.02
CA THR A 180 -2.11 -21.34 16.45
C THR A 180 -2.74 -20.23 17.27
N THR A 181 -1.96 -19.45 18.03
CA THR A 181 -2.45 -18.27 18.77
C THR A 181 -1.38 -17.19 18.87
N LEU A 182 -1.83 -15.93 19.02
CA LEU A 182 -0.98 -14.76 19.25
C LEU A 182 -1.51 -13.97 20.44
N ASN A 183 -0.82 -14.02 21.57
CA ASN A 183 -1.25 -13.34 22.79
C ASN A 183 -0.27 -12.22 23.19
N LEU A 184 -0.77 -10.98 23.22
CA LEU A 184 -0.02 -9.83 23.73
C LEU A 184 -0.01 -9.84 25.26
N ARG A 185 1.17 -9.67 25.86
CA ARG A 185 1.36 -9.51 27.30
C ARG A 185 1.31 -8.05 27.71
N GLU A 186 1.04 -7.80 28.99
CA GLU A 186 1.07 -6.46 29.60
C GLU A 186 2.42 -5.75 29.43
N ASP A 187 3.52 -6.50 29.36
CA ASP A 187 4.87 -5.96 29.14
C ASP A 187 5.19 -5.66 27.67
N GLY A 188 4.21 -5.80 26.77
CA GLY A 188 4.32 -5.52 25.34
C GLY A 188 4.93 -6.65 24.51
N ARG A 189 5.31 -7.78 25.10
CA ARG A 189 5.83 -8.96 24.38
C ARG A 189 4.70 -9.87 23.91
N TRP A 190 4.99 -10.70 22.92
CA TRP A 190 4.05 -11.65 22.34
C TRP A 190 4.39 -13.09 22.74
N VAL A 191 3.37 -13.85 23.14
CA VAL A 191 3.43 -15.31 23.19
C VAL A 191 2.87 -15.83 21.88
N VAL A 192 3.73 -16.43 21.06
CA VAL A 192 3.37 -17.09 19.79
C VAL A 192 3.27 -18.58 20.06
N SER A 193 2.05 -19.10 20.18
CA SER A 193 1.85 -20.54 20.33
C SER A 193 1.91 -21.22 18.97
N THR A 194 2.64 -22.33 18.91
CA THR A 194 2.77 -23.15 17.71
C THR A 194 2.30 -24.58 17.97
N THR A 195 2.23 -25.40 16.93
CA THR A 195 1.97 -26.83 17.05
C THR A 195 2.99 -27.59 17.90
N GLU A 196 4.18 -27.02 18.11
CA GLU A 196 5.30 -27.64 18.83
C GLU A 196 5.68 -26.90 20.13
N GLY A 197 4.89 -25.90 20.53
CA GLY A 197 5.08 -25.13 21.77
C GLY A 197 5.16 -23.61 21.58
N ASP A 198 5.42 -22.90 22.67
CA ASP A 198 5.37 -21.45 22.71
C ASP A 198 6.72 -20.78 22.43
N ILE A 199 6.67 -19.65 21.72
CA ILE A 199 7.80 -18.76 21.49
C ILE A 199 7.46 -17.38 22.09
N LEU A 200 8.31 -16.91 23.00
CA LEU A 200 8.19 -15.55 23.55
C LEU A 200 9.00 -14.57 22.68
N ALA A 201 8.33 -13.62 22.06
CA ALA A 201 8.92 -12.66 21.14
C ALA A 201 8.72 -11.22 21.61
N ASN A 202 9.74 -10.37 21.45
CA ASN A 202 9.59 -8.93 21.74
C ASN A 202 8.69 -8.23 20.71
N ARG A 203 8.63 -8.78 19.50
CA ARG A 203 7.82 -8.28 18.37
C ARG A 203 7.52 -9.41 17.41
N VAL A 204 6.43 -9.29 16.66
CA VAL A 204 5.99 -10.24 15.65
C VAL A 204 5.85 -9.52 14.31
N VAL A 205 6.22 -10.20 13.21
CA VAL A 205 6.00 -9.72 11.84
C VAL A 205 5.09 -10.72 11.13
N ASN A 206 3.90 -10.29 10.72
CA ASN A 206 3.00 -11.09 9.90
C ASN A 206 3.37 -10.94 8.42
N ALA A 207 4.04 -11.96 7.89
CA ALA A 207 4.42 -12.09 6.48
C ALA A 207 3.82 -13.35 5.83
N ALA A 208 2.63 -13.76 6.27
CA ALA A 208 2.06 -15.07 5.97
C ALA A 208 1.30 -15.16 4.63
N GLY A 209 1.64 -14.33 3.64
CA GLY A 209 1.02 -14.39 2.30
C GLY A 209 -0.51 -14.32 2.36
N PHE A 210 -1.19 -15.27 1.73
CA PHE A 210 -2.66 -15.34 1.74
C PHE A 210 -3.25 -15.81 3.09
N TRP A 211 -2.46 -16.35 4.02
CA TRP A 211 -2.87 -16.61 5.41
C TRP A 211 -2.73 -15.38 6.30
N ALA A 212 -2.20 -14.25 5.80
CA ALA A 212 -1.94 -13.09 6.64
C ALA A 212 -3.21 -12.57 7.34
N LYS A 213 -4.37 -12.62 6.67
CA LYS A 213 -5.66 -12.25 7.29
C LYS A 213 -6.01 -13.17 8.47
N GLU A 214 -5.81 -14.47 8.34
CA GLU A 214 -6.10 -15.45 9.40
C GLU A 214 -5.12 -15.31 10.58
N ILE A 215 -3.84 -15.11 10.29
CA ILE A 215 -2.82 -14.85 11.32
C ILE A 215 -3.14 -13.56 12.08
N ALA A 216 -3.62 -12.51 11.40
CA ALA A 216 -4.03 -11.27 12.08
C ALA A 216 -5.25 -11.49 12.98
N LYS A 217 -6.22 -12.33 12.56
CA LYS A 217 -7.39 -12.68 13.37
C LYS A 217 -7.01 -13.36 14.69
N LEU A 218 -5.93 -14.15 14.71
CA LEU A 218 -5.40 -14.73 15.95
C LEU A 218 -4.95 -13.69 16.98
N ALA A 219 -4.63 -12.47 16.54
CA ALA A 219 -4.24 -11.34 17.37
C ALA A 219 -5.38 -10.32 17.58
N GLY A 220 -6.60 -10.61 17.09
CA GLY A 220 -7.76 -9.72 17.18
C GLY A 220 -7.78 -8.57 16.18
N SER A 221 -6.99 -8.66 15.10
CA SER A 221 -7.01 -7.71 13.97
C SER A 221 -7.60 -8.38 12.72
N ASP A 222 -8.13 -7.60 11.76
CA ASP A 222 -8.59 -8.13 10.48
C ASP A 222 -7.96 -7.35 9.32
N LEU A 223 -7.38 -8.07 8.36
CA LEU A 223 -6.69 -7.45 7.24
C LEU A 223 -7.58 -7.41 5.98
N PRO A 224 -7.54 -6.32 5.21
CA PRO A 224 -8.30 -6.16 3.96
C PRO A 224 -7.57 -6.87 2.81
N LEU A 225 -7.55 -8.21 2.82
CA LEU A 225 -6.79 -9.02 1.88
C LEU A 225 -7.67 -10.08 1.24
N VAL A 226 -7.63 -10.19 -0.09
CA VAL A 226 -8.26 -11.29 -0.85
C VAL A 226 -7.24 -11.95 -1.80
N PRO A 227 -7.17 -13.28 -1.83
CA PRO A 227 -6.41 -13.98 -2.86
C PRO A 227 -7.14 -13.98 -4.20
N ASN A 228 -6.45 -13.55 -5.25
CA ASN A 228 -6.93 -13.59 -6.63
C ASN A 228 -6.28 -14.75 -7.39
N HIS A 229 -7.02 -15.35 -8.33
CA HIS A 229 -6.43 -16.26 -9.30
C HIS A 229 -5.59 -15.44 -10.28
N HIS A 230 -4.39 -15.92 -10.60
CA HIS A 230 -3.59 -15.38 -11.69
C HIS A 230 -2.95 -16.51 -12.47
N GLN A 231 -2.97 -16.38 -13.80
CA GLN A 231 -2.50 -17.41 -14.70
C GLN A 231 -1.35 -16.95 -15.58
N TYR A 232 -0.40 -17.85 -15.79
CA TYR A 232 0.55 -17.74 -16.88
C TYR A 232 0.77 -19.11 -17.51
N LEU A 233 1.09 -19.11 -18.80
CA LEU A 233 1.46 -20.30 -19.55
C LEU A 233 2.92 -20.26 -19.93
N VAL A 234 3.49 -21.45 -20.10
CA VAL A 234 4.86 -21.66 -20.56
C VAL A 234 4.80 -22.55 -21.78
N THR A 235 5.49 -22.16 -22.85
CA THR A 235 5.60 -22.97 -24.06
C THR A 235 6.77 -23.94 -23.99
N SER A 236 6.74 -24.99 -24.81
CA SER A 236 7.95 -25.74 -25.15
C SER A 236 8.94 -24.85 -25.93
N THR A 237 10.11 -25.40 -26.26
CA THR A 237 11.08 -24.74 -27.14
C THR A 237 10.44 -24.25 -28.45
N VAL A 238 10.66 -22.97 -28.77
CA VAL A 238 10.22 -22.31 -30.00
C VAL A 238 11.46 -22.07 -30.89
N PRO A 239 11.50 -22.56 -32.15
CA PRO A 239 12.69 -22.49 -32.99
C PRO A 239 13.26 -21.07 -33.17
N GLU A 240 12.39 -20.08 -33.35
CA GLU A 240 12.74 -18.67 -33.53
C GLU A 240 13.37 -18.09 -32.26
N VAL A 241 12.84 -18.46 -31.09
CA VAL A 241 13.37 -18.04 -29.79
C VAL A 241 14.75 -18.66 -29.57
N LYS A 242 14.90 -19.96 -29.83
CA LYS A 242 16.18 -20.67 -29.74
C LYS A 242 17.26 -20.09 -30.68
N ALA A 243 16.86 -19.57 -31.84
CA ALA A 243 17.77 -18.96 -32.81
C ALA A 243 18.30 -17.57 -32.37
N LEU A 244 17.72 -16.96 -31.34
CA LEU A 244 18.16 -15.67 -30.83
C LEU A 244 19.55 -15.76 -30.19
N LYS A 245 20.38 -14.76 -30.47
CA LYS A 245 21.74 -14.66 -29.92
C LYS A 245 21.80 -14.03 -28.52
N ARG A 246 20.70 -13.43 -28.10
CA ARG A 246 20.54 -12.72 -26.83
C ARG A 246 19.12 -12.95 -26.34
N GLU A 247 18.97 -12.96 -25.02
CA GLU A 247 17.66 -12.92 -24.39
C GLU A 247 16.96 -11.60 -24.72
N ILE A 248 15.67 -11.65 -25.04
CA ILE A 248 14.88 -10.44 -25.31
C ILE A 248 14.49 -9.77 -23.99
N PRO A 249 14.31 -8.43 -23.99
CA PRO A 249 13.67 -7.74 -22.89
C PRO A 249 12.30 -8.33 -22.56
N VAL A 250 11.91 -8.29 -21.28
CA VAL A 250 10.55 -8.62 -20.84
C VAL A 250 9.58 -7.63 -21.49
N LEU A 251 8.54 -8.14 -22.13
CA LEU A 251 7.51 -7.31 -22.75
C LEU A 251 6.30 -7.16 -21.82
N ARG A 252 5.70 -5.97 -21.85
CA ARG A 252 4.34 -5.74 -21.34
C ARG A 252 3.53 -5.04 -22.43
N HIS A 253 2.53 -5.73 -22.97
CA HIS A 253 1.60 -5.17 -23.94
C HIS A 253 0.39 -4.61 -23.19
N LEU A 254 0.28 -3.28 -23.14
CA LEU A 254 -0.69 -2.61 -22.24
C LEU A 254 -2.14 -2.80 -22.71
N GLU A 255 -2.44 -2.61 -24.00
CA GLU A 255 -3.82 -2.73 -24.51
C GLU A 255 -4.31 -4.19 -24.53
N GLY A 256 -3.47 -5.13 -24.97
CA GLY A 256 -3.72 -6.57 -24.84
C GLY A 256 -3.67 -7.10 -23.40
N SER A 257 -3.26 -6.29 -22.43
CA SER A 257 -3.20 -6.63 -21.01
C SER A 257 -2.46 -7.95 -20.70
N PHE A 258 -1.22 -8.09 -21.16
CA PHE A 258 -0.37 -9.24 -20.80
C PHE A 258 1.10 -8.86 -20.67
N TYR A 259 1.85 -9.69 -19.96
CA TYR A 259 3.31 -9.70 -20.02
C TYR A 259 3.82 -10.93 -20.76
N LEU A 260 5.02 -10.82 -21.34
CA LEU A 260 5.69 -11.89 -22.05
C LEU A 260 7.20 -11.86 -21.77
N ARG A 261 7.82 -13.02 -21.59
CA ARG A 261 9.28 -13.14 -21.55
C ARG A 261 9.76 -14.45 -22.16
N MET A 262 11.08 -14.57 -22.32
CA MET A 262 11.70 -15.87 -22.57
C MET A 262 11.70 -16.73 -21.31
N GLU A 263 11.39 -18.00 -21.48
CA GLU A 263 11.56 -19.05 -20.48
C GLU A 263 12.35 -20.18 -21.16
N ARG A 264 13.66 -20.23 -20.88
CA ARG A 264 14.62 -21.07 -21.61
C ARG A 264 14.57 -20.74 -23.12
N ASP A 265 14.43 -21.76 -23.97
CA ASP A 265 14.27 -21.62 -25.43
C ASP A 265 12.79 -21.43 -25.84
N GLY A 266 11.89 -21.16 -24.90
CA GLY A 266 10.46 -20.93 -25.14
C GLY A 266 9.99 -19.57 -24.62
N LEU A 267 8.67 -19.42 -24.50
CA LEU A 267 8.01 -18.19 -24.05
C LEU A 267 7.18 -18.46 -22.79
N LEU A 268 7.05 -17.42 -21.96
CA LEU A 268 6.11 -17.37 -20.86
C LEU A 268 5.20 -16.16 -21.05
N ILE A 269 3.89 -16.37 -21.00
CA ILE A 269 2.87 -15.33 -21.20
C ILE A 269 1.89 -15.36 -20.03
N GLY A 270 1.65 -14.20 -19.39
CA GLY A 270 0.66 -14.05 -18.33
C GLY A 270 -0.26 -12.87 -18.60
N PRO A 271 -1.51 -13.13 -19.02
CA PRO A 271 -2.55 -12.12 -19.13
C PRO A 271 -3.06 -11.62 -17.79
N TYR A 272 -3.58 -10.40 -17.76
CA TYR A 272 -4.48 -9.90 -16.73
C TYR A 272 -5.86 -9.75 -17.35
N GLU A 273 -6.77 -10.65 -16.99
CA GLU A 273 -8.12 -10.65 -17.55
C GLU A 273 -8.98 -9.50 -16.99
N SER A 274 -10.09 -9.22 -17.67
CA SER A 274 -11.01 -8.14 -17.28
C SER A 274 -11.60 -8.34 -15.88
N THR A 275 -12.13 -7.26 -15.30
CA THR A 275 -12.88 -7.28 -14.03
C THR A 275 -14.05 -8.29 -14.03
N HIS A 276 -14.63 -8.58 -15.19
CA HIS A 276 -15.76 -9.50 -15.36
C HIS A 276 -15.33 -10.97 -15.46
N THR A 277 -14.12 -11.26 -15.92
CA THR A 277 -13.67 -12.63 -16.21
C THR A 277 -12.70 -13.17 -15.16
N MET A 278 -11.95 -12.30 -14.49
CA MET A 278 -11.03 -12.69 -13.42
C MET A 278 -11.74 -13.42 -12.26
N ARG A 279 -11.01 -14.28 -11.55
CA ARG A 279 -11.54 -15.06 -10.40
C ARG A 279 -10.82 -14.69 -9.11
N GLN A 280 -11.56 -14.78 -8.02
CA GLN A 280 -11.06 -14.53 -6.66
C GLN A 280 -11.41 -15.74 -5.79
N CYS A 281 -10.63 -15.96 -4.75
CA CYS A 281 -10.93 -16.91 -3.71
C CYS A 281 -11.96 -16.31 -2.74
N GLU A 282 -13.18 -16.03 -3.24
CA GLU A 282 -14.22 -15.34 -2.48
C GLU A 282 -14.55 -16.10 -1.20
N ASP A 283 -14.75 -17.42 -1.27
CA ASP A 283 -15.06 -18.24 -0.08
C ASP A 283 -14.01 -18.13 1.03
N TRP A 284 -12.73 -17.88 0.71
CA TRP A 284 -11.65 -17.81 1.70
C TRP A 284 -11.73 -16.58 2.59
N MET A 285 -12.41 -15.51 2.14
CA MET A 285 -12.58 -14.29 2.92
C MET A 285 -13.48 -14.51 4.15
N TRP A 286 -14.44 -15.45 4.06
CA TRP A 286 -15.37 -15.78 5.13
C TRP A 286 -14.99 -17.08 5.85
N ASN A 287 -14.61 -18.11 5.10
CA ASN A 287 -14.38 -19.45 5.64
C ASN A 287 -12.90 -19.74 5.96
N GLY A 288 -12.00 -18.83 5.57
CA GLY A 288 -10.56 -19.05 5.66
C GLY A 288 -10.00 -19.86 4.49
N VAL A 289 -8.68 -19.93 4.43
CA VAL A 289 -7.95 -20.77 3.49
C VAL A 289 -8.22 -22.23 3.85
N PRO A 290 -8.55 -23.10 2.88
CA PRO A 290 -8.75 -24.52 3.14
C PRO A 290 -7.56 -25.15 3.87
N GLU A 291 -7.84 -25.94 4.91
CA GLU A 291 -6.80 -26.63 5.66
C GLU A 291 -6.02 -27.57 4.72
N GLY A 292 -4.68 -27.53 4.82
CA GLY A 292 -3.79 -28.35 4.01
C GLY A 292 -3.39 -27.75 2.65
N PHE A 293 -4.04 -26.67 2.19
CA PHE A 293 -3.64 -26.00 0.94
C PHE A 293 -2.17 -25.55 1.02
N GLY A 294 -1.32 -26.00 0.10
CA GLY A 294 0.10 -25.66 0.12
C GLY A 294 0.93 -26.46 -0.89
N LYS A 295 1.75 -25.77 -1.69
CA LYS A 295 2.36 -26.34 -2.92
C LYS A 295 1.31 -26.85 -3.94
N GLU A 296 0.12 -26.27 -3.90
CA GLU A 296 -1.00 -26.59 -4.80
C GLU A 296 -1.28 -25.42 -5.75
N LEU A 297 -1.83 -25.74 -6.92
CA LEU A 297 -2.28 -24.79 -7.93
C LEU A 297 -3.75 -25.05 -8.23
N PHE A 298 -4.45 -24.05 -8.74
CA PHE A 298 -5.80 -24.19 -9.24
C PHE A 298 -5.80 -24.86 -10.61
N GLU A 299 -6.94 -25.45 -11.00
CA GLU A 299 -7.13 -25.93 -12.36
C GLU A 299 -7.00 -24.76 -13.36
N PRO A 300 -6.25 -24.94 -14.46
CA PRO A 300 -6.18 -23.95 -15.53
C PRO A 300 -7.55 -23.64 -16.15
N ASP A 301 -7.77 -22.37 -16.47
CA ASP A 301 -8.95 -21.89 -17.20
C ASP A 301 -8.44 -21.08 -18.39
N MET A 302 -8.37 -21.70 -19.57
CA MET A 302 -7.77 -21.11 -20.76
C MET A 302 -8.74 -20.19 -21.53
N ASP A 303 -10.05 -20.46 -21.44
CA ASP A 303 -11.07 -19.73 -22.17
C ASP A 303 -11.09 -18.24 -21.75
N ARG A 304 -10.82 -17.95 -20.47
CA ARG A 304 -10.68 -16.56 -20.01
C ARG A 304 -9.44 -15.83 -20.54
N LEU A 305 -8.41 -16.57 -20.95
CA LEU A 305 -7.14 -16.01 -21.43
C LEU A 305 -7.16 -15.78 -22.95
N GLU A 306 -8.01 -16.50 -23.68
CA GLU A 306 -8.06 -16.52 -25.15
C GLU A 306 -7.99 -15.12 -25.79
N PRO A 307 -8.80 -14.11 -25.41
CA PRO A 307 -8.75 -12.79 -26.05
C PRO A 307 -7.39 -12.09 -25.93
N HIS A 308 -6.67 -12.36 -24.85
CA HIS A 308 -5.34 -11.81 -24.60
C HIS A 308 -4.26 -12.57 -25.35
N LEU A 309 -4.40 -13.90 -25.44
CA LEU A 309 -3.49 -14.77 -26.16
C LEU A 309 -3.55 -14.52 -27.68
N GLU A 310 -4.72 -14.20 -28.23
CA GLU A 310 -4.84 -13.77 -29.63
C GLU A 310 -3.98 -12.53 -29.94
N ILE A 311 -3.99 -11.54 -29.05
CA ILE A 311 -3.15 -10.34 -29.21
C ILE A 311 -1.67 -10.70 -29.00
N ALA A 312 -1.35 -11.61 -28.10
CA ALA A 312 0.02 -12.11 -27.93
C ALA A 312 0.53 -12.83 -29.19
N MET A 313 -0.32 -13.61 -29.87
CA MET A 313 -0.01 -14.25 -31.15
C MET A 313 0.21 -13.22 -32.27
N GLN A 314 -0.55 -12.13 -32.27
CA GLN A 314 -0.33 -11.02 -33.22
C GLN A 314 0.99 -10.29 -32.96
N LEU A 315 1.33 -10.05 -31.68
CA LEU A 315 2.58 -9.38 -31.28
C LEU A 315 3.80 -10.26 -31.55
N VAL A 316 3.75 -11.56 -31.27
CA VAL A 316 4.87 -12.49 -31.43
C VAL A 316 4.39 -13.66 -32.29
N PRO A 317 4.45 -13.58 -33.63
CA PRO A 317 3.84 -14.58 -34.52
C PRO A 317 4.28 -16.02 -34.29
N CYS A 318 5.54 -16.26 -33.90
CA CYS A 318 6.01 -17.62 -33.59
C CYS A 318 5.37 -18.23 -32.33
N PHE A 319 4.66 -17.44 -31.52
CA PHE A 319 3.84 -17.95 -30.42
C PHE A 319 2.61 -18.70 -30.93
N ALA A 320 2.05 -18.35 -32.09
CA ALA A 320 0.84 -18.97 -32.63
C ALA A 320 1.02 -20.47 -32.92
N ASP A 321 2.22 -20.88 -33.29
CA ASP A 321 2.57 -22.27 -33.59
C ASP A 321 3.21 -23.00 -32.38
N ALA A 322 3.38 -22.32 -31.25
CA ALA A 322 4.07 -22.85 -30.08
C ALA A 322 3.16 -23.82 -29.28
N SER A 323 3.72 -24.95 -28.85
CA SER A 323 3.01 -25.87 -27.95
C SER A 323 3.07 -25.40 -26.50
N ILE A 324 1.92 -25.36 -25.82
CA ILE A 324 1.85 -25.07 -24.39
C ILE A 324 2.39 -26.28 -23.61
N GLN A 325 3.44 -26.06 -22.81
CA GLN A 325 4.04 -27.07 -21.96
C GLN A 325 3.35 -27.16 -20.60
N SER A 326 2.96 -26.02 -20.02
CA SER A 326 2.30 -25.97 -18.72
C SER A 326 1.52 -24.66 -18.55
N VAL A 327 0.48 -24.71 -17.72
CA VAL A 327 -0.25 -23.53 -17.27
C VAL A 327 -0.23 -23.52 -15.76
N VAL A 328 0.15 -22.38 -15.18
CA VAL A 328 0.19 -22.16 -13.74
C VAL A 328 -0.95 -21.23 -13.38
N ASN A 329 -1.87 -21.69 -12.52
CA ASN A 329 -2.95 -20.89 -11.96
C ASN A 329 -2.79 -20.84 -10.44
N GLY A 330 -2.37 -19.70 -9.90
CA GLY A 330 -2.00 -19.59 -8.49
C GLY A 330 -2.67 -18.42 -7.77
N PRO A 331 -2.75 -18.45 -6.43
CA PRO A 331 -3.27 -17.35 -5.64
C PRO A 331 -2.23 -16.23 -5.50
N ILE A 332 -2.65 -14.98 -5.72
CA ILE A 332 -1.90 -13.77 -5.37
C ILE A 332 -2.72 -12.94 -4.39
N THR A 333 -2.15 -12.59 -3.25
CA THR A 333 -2.83 -11.82 -2.22
C THR A 333 -2.88 -10.34 -2.57
N TYR A 334 -4.07 -9.81 -2.80
CA TYR A 334 -4.30 -8.40 -3.10
C TYR A 334 -4.93 -7.69 -1.91
N THR A 335 -4.45 -6.46 -1.67
CA THR A 335 -5.20 -5.41 -1.00
C THR A 335 -6.18 -4.75 -2.01
N PRO A 336 -7.16 -3.94 -1.54
CA PRO A 336 -8.04 -3.15 -2.40
C PRO A 336 -7.32 -2.35 -3.49
N ASP A 337 -6.16 -1.79 -3.17
CA ASP A 337 -5.36 -0.91 -4.03
C ASP A 337 -4.13 -1.60 -4.63
N VAL A 338 -3.98 -2.92 -4.45
CA VAL A 338 -2.87 -3.81 -4.81
C VAL A 338 -1.50 -3.50 -4.18
N LEU A 339 -1.35 -2.36 -3.49
CA LEU A 339 -0.14 -2.03 -2.74
C LEU A 339 -0.05 -2.84 -1.45
N PRO A 340 1.14 -3.27 -1.03
CA PRO A 340 1.26 -4.10 0.17
C PRO A 340 0.93 -3.31 1.46
N LEU A 341 0.74 -4.05 2.54
CA LEU A 341 0.68 -3.54 3.91
C LEU A 341 2.06 -3.75 4.55
N VAL A 342 2.84 -2.68 4.70
CA VAL A 342 4.22 -2.72 5.21
C VAL A 342 4.43 -1.68 6.30
N GLY A 343 4.57 -2.12 7.55
CA GLY A 343 4.76 -1.21 8.67
C GLY A 343 4.19 -1.74 9.98
N PRO A 344 4.19 -0.94 11.05
CA PRO A 344 3.62 -1.32 12.33
C PRO A 344 2.09 -1.23 12.32
N ASP A 345 1.46 -2.22 12.96
CA ASP A 345 0.01 -2.29 13.20
C ASP A 345 -0.40 -1.35 14.37
N MET A 346 -1.70 -1.21 14.62
CA MET A 346 -2.21 -0.56 15.85
C MET A 346 -1.89 -1.42 17.10
N LEU A 347 -1.76 -2.73 16.92
CA LEU A 347 -1.36 -3.66 17.97
C LEU A 347 0.13 -3.45 18.34
N PRO A 348 0.44 -3.25 19.63
CA PRO A 348 1.81 -3.00 20.09
C PRO A 348 2.79 -4.08 19.64
N ASN A 349 3.92 -3.68 19.05
CA ASN A 349 4.98 -4.58 18.58
C ASN A 349 4.53 -5.64 17.54
N MET A 350 3.37 -5.46 16.90
CA MET A 350 2.96 -6.21 15.71
C MET A 350 3.34 -5.40 14.46
N TRP A 351 3.90 -6.09 13.46
CA TRP A 351 4.32 -5.51 12.19
C TRP A 351 3.74 -6.34 11.06
N LEU A 352 3.51 -5.70 9.92
CA LEU A 352 2.92 -6.30 8.74
C LEU A 352 3.89 -6.21 7.56
N ALA A 353 3.92 -7.29 6.78
CA ALA A 353 4.48 -7.36 5.44
C ALA A 353 3.57 -8.31 4.64
N ALA A 354 2.40 -7.83 4.25
CA ALA A 354 1.33 -8.64 3.69
C ALA A 354 0.68 -8.00 2.44
N GLY A 355 -0.13 -8.77 1.70
CA GLY A 355 -0.89 -8.22 0.57
C GLY A 355 -0.05 -7.82 -0.65
N PHE A 356 1.05 -8.53 -0.89
CA PHE A 356 1.93 -8.24 -2.01
C PHE A 356 1.35 -8.75 -3.34
N GLY A 357 0.78 -7.85 -4.15
CA GLY A 357 0.47 -8.15 -5.56
C GLY A 357 1.73 -8.43 -6.39
N TYR A 358 2.86 -7.86 -5.99
CA TYR A 358 4.15 -7.90 -6.70
C TYR A 358 5.31 -8.29 -5.77
N GLY A 359 5.14 -9.37 -5.01
CA GLY A 359 6.05 -9.74 -3.91
C GLY A 359 7.50 -9.99 -4.32
N ILE A 360 7.75 -10.57 -5.51
CA ILE A 360 9.11 -10.89 -5.96
C ILE A 360 9.92 -9.63 -6.26
N ILE A 361 9.32 -8.60 -6.86
CA ILE A 361 10.04 -7.36 -7.17
C ILE A 361 10.13 -6.43 -5.95
N HIS A 362 9.15 -6.47 -5.04
CA HIS A 362 9.17 -5.66 -3.82
C HIS A 362 9.98 -6.28 -2.67
N GLY A 363 10.19 -7.59 -2.66
CA GLY A 363 10.66 -8.34 -1.48
C GLY A 363 11.97 -7.85 -0.87
N GLY A 364 13.02 -7.66 -1.68
CA GLY A 364 14.32 -7.20 -1.20
C GLY A 364 14.27 -5.78 -0.60
N GLY A 365 13.72 -4.83 -1.36
CA GLY A 365 13.57 -3.43 -0.94
C GLY A 365 12.69 -3.29 0.29
N MET A 366 11.51 -3.91 0.29
CA MET A 366 10.56 -3.84 1.42
C MET A 366 11.10 -4.55 2.66
N GLY A 367 11.85 -5.65 2.50
CA GLY A 367 12.55 -6.29 3.61
C GLY A 367 13.59 -5.37 4.25
N SER A 368 14.38 -4.67 3.43
CA SER A 368 15.36 -3.67 3.90
C SER A 368 14.69 -2.48 4.60
N TYR A 369 13.62 -1.95 4.01
CA TYR A 369 12.82 -0.86 4.56
C TYR A 369 12.28 -1.19 5.95
N LEU A 370 11.58 -2.34 6.07
CA LEU A 370 10.96 -2.76 7.32
C LEU A 370 12.00 -3.09 8.38
N ALA A 371 13.11 -3.74 8.01
CA ALA A 371 14.22 -4.00 8.92
C ALA A 371 14.84 -2.70 9.47
N SER A 372 15.08 -1.72 8.60
CA SER A 372 15.59 -0.39 9.00
C SER A 372 14.63 0.29 9.96
N TRP A 373 13.32 0.25 9.68
CA TRP A 373 12.30 0.84 10.57
C TRP A 373 12.28 0.14 11.95
N ILE A 374 12.27 -1.18 11.98
CA ILE A 374 12.28 -1.95 13.24
C ILE A 374 13.52 -1.62 14.09
N ILE A 375 14.69 -1.43 13.47
CA ILE A 375 15.95 -1.17 14.16
C ILE A 375 16.03 0.29 14.65
N ASN A 376 15.66 1.24 13.78
CA ASN A 376 15.88 2.67 14.03
C ASN A 376 14.67 3.36 14.68
N GLY A 377 13.51 2.69 14.75
CA GLY A 377 12.29 3.23 15.35
C GLY A 377 11.55 4.26 14.49
N GLN A 378 11.98 4.50 13.26
CA GLN A 378 11.37 5.40 12.29
C GLN A 378 11.58 4.87 10.85
N PRO A 379 10.68 5.16 9.90
CA PRO A 379 10.88 4.74 8.53
C PRO A 379 12.12 5.44 7.92
N PRO A 380 12.92 4.75 7.07
CA PRO A 380 14.09 5.35 6.44
C PRO A 380 13.74 6.42 5.39
N PHE A 381 12.53 6.37 4.84
CA PHE A 381 11.96 7.33 3.90
C PHE A 381 10.43 7.14 3.87
N GLU A 382 9.72 8.09 3.26
CA GLU A 382 8.26 8.16 3.27
C GLU A 382 7.61 7.09 2.37
N MET A 383 6.64 6.33 2.91
CA MET A 383 5.85 5.30 2.18
C MET A 383 4.46 5.08 2.78
N THR A 384 3.75 6.15 3.14
CA THR A 384 2.38 6.11 3.67
C THR A 384 1.41 5.36 2.76
N GLU A 385 1.68 5.26 1.45
CA GLU A 385 0.91 4.46 0.51
C GLU A 385 0.96 2.95 0.78
N CYS A 386 2.01 2.49 1.46
CA CYS A 386 2.14 1.11 1.93
C CYS A 386 1.83 0.97 3.42
N ASP A 387 1.51 2.07 4.14
CA ASP A 387 1.20 1.98 5.57
C ASP A 387 -0.02 1.06 5.76
N PRO A 388 0.05 0.08 6.68
CA PRO A 388 -1.05 -0.84 6.89
C PRO A 388 -2.34 -0.18 7.38
N LEU A 389 -2.21 1.01 7.97
CA LEU A 389 -3.28 1.75 8.63
C LEU A 389 -3.97 2.77 7.72
N ARG A 390 -3.70 2.74 6.41
CA ARG A 390 -4.48 3.51 5.41
C ARG A 390 -5.89 2.97 5.21
N PHE A 391 -6.13 1.72 5.62
CA PHE A 391 -7.44 1.09 5.65
C PHE A 391 -8.04 1.17 7.07
N GLY A 392 -9.35 0.94 7.17
CA GLY A 392 -10.07 1.02 8.45
C GLY A 392 -11.34 0.18 8.47
N SER A 393 -12.22 0.48 9.43
CA SER A 393 -13.52 -0.19 9.61
C SER A 393 -14.41 -0.20 8.35
N TRP A 394 -14.29 0.84 7.52
CA TRP A 394 -15.01 0.98 6.24
C TRP A 394 -14.57 -0.01 5.16
N THR A 395 -13.40 -0.65 5.32
CA THR A 395 -12.81 -1.56 4.34
C THR A 395 -13.34 -2.98 4.52
N THR A 396 -14.67 -3.12 4.41
CA THR A 396 -15.39 -4.40 4.57
C THR A 396 -14.95 -5.46 3.55
N ASN A 397 -15.24 -6.74 3.82
CA ASN A 397 -14.95 -7.81 2.86
C ASN A 397 -15.57 -7.54 1.47
N ASP A 398 -16.77 -6.98 1.41
CA ASP A 398 -17.44 -6.63 0.13
C ASP A 398 -16.68 -5.54 -0.62
N TYR A 399 -16.20 -4.52 0.10
CA TYR A 399 -15.33 -3.49 -0.48
C TYR A 399 -14.03 -4.11 -1.01
N VAL A 400 -13.39 -4.98 -0.22
CA VAL A 400 -12.15 -5.67 -0.60
C VAL A 400 -12.34 -6.48 -1.87
N LEU A 401 -13.41 -7.28 -1.97
CA LEU A 401 -13.72 -8.05 -3.18
C LEU A 401 -13.88 -7.12 -4.39
N ALA A 402 -14.77 -6.13 -4.28
CA ALA A 402 -15.09 -5.22 -5.39
C ALA A 402 -13.84 -4.46 -5.88
N LYS A 403 -13.04 -3.93 -4.94
CA LYS A 403 -11.88 -3.10 -5.26
C LYS A 403 -10.68 -3.91 -5.73
N ALA A 404 -10.42 -5.07 -5.14
CA ALA A 404 -9.34 -5.95 -5.61
C ALA A 404 -9.62 -6.50 -7.02
N ARG A 405 -10.89 -6.78 -7.35
CA ARG A 405 -11.33 -7.15 -8.70
C ARG A 405 -11.10 -6.03 -9.70
N GLU A 406 -11.46 -4.80 -9.35
CA GLU A 406 -11.17 -3.59 -10.13
C GLU A 406 -9.66 -3.39 -10.32
N SER A 407 -8.87 -3.50 -9.25
CA SER A 407 -7.41 -3.36 -9.29
C SER A 407 -6.74 -4.43 -10.16
N TYR A 408 -7.24 -5.66 -10.17
CA TYR A 408 -6.76 -6.71 -11.06
C TYR A 408 -7.09 -6.40 -12.54
N GLY A 409 -8.36 -6.14 -12.85
CA GLY A 409 -8.77 -5.88 -14.24
C GLY A 409 -8.22 -4.59 -14.82
N MET A 410 -7.91 -3.60 -13.97
CA MET A 410 -7.29 -2.34 -14.36
C MET A 410 -5.75 -2.36 -14.30
N ASN A 411 -5.12 -3.53 -14.16
CA ASN A 411 -3.68 -3.63 -13.98
C ASN A 411 -2.86 -2.96 -15.11
N ASN A 412 -3.38 -3.01 -16.33
CA ASN A 412 -2.78 -2.39 -17.50
C ASN A 412 -3.61 -1.23 -18.08
N ALA A 413 -4.64 -0.73 -17.37
CA ALA A 413 -5.46 0.41 -17.82
C ALA A 413 -4.62 1.70 -17.91
N VAL A 414 -5.12 2.73 -18.61
CA VAL A 414 -4.43 4.03 -18.73
C VAL A 414 -4.42 4.67 -17.35
N THR A 415 -3.25 5.08 -16.90
CA THR A 415 -3.07 5.77 -15.62
C THR A 415 -3.04 7.26 -15.86
N TYR A 416 -4.19 7.90 -15.69
CA TYR A 416 -4.29 9.35 -15.80
C TYR A 416 -3.92 10.03 -14.47
N PRO A 417 -3.44 11.28 -14.52
CA PRO A 417 -3.44 12.12 -13.32
C PRO A 417 -4.88 12.28 -12.83
N HIS A 418 -5.06 12.32 -11.51
CA HIS A 418 -6.39 12.38 -10.88
C HIS A 418 -7.32 11.25 -11.34
N GLU A 419 -6.78 10.03 -11.50
CA GLU A 419 -7.59 8.85 -11.79
C GLU A 419 -8.66 8.64 -10.71
N GLU A 420 -9.89 8.41 -11.15
CA GLU A 420 -10.98 8.01 -10.28
C GLU A 420 -11.39 6.56 -10.56
N ARG A 421 -11.72 5.85 -9.50
CA ARG A 421 -12.18 4.46 -9.55
C ARG A 421 -13.45 4.29 -8.73
N PHE A 422 -14.39 3.50 -9.25
CA PHE A 422 -15.79 3.52 -8.78
C PHE A 422 -16.20 2.24 -8.04
N ALA A 423 -15.49 1.13 -8.21
CA ALA A 423 -15.87 -0.11 -7.52
C ALA A 423 -15.87 0.07 -6.00
N GLY A 424 -16.89 -0.48 -5.34
CA GLY A 424 -17.06 -0.44 -3.88
C GLY A 424 -17.51 0.90 -3.30
N ARG A 425 -17.85 1.90 -4.13
CA ARG A 425 -18.32 3.22 -3.68
C ARG A 425 -19.84 3.37 -3.78
N PRO A 426 -20.47 4.19 -2.89
CA PRO A 426 -19.88 4.80 -1.70
C PRO A 426 -19.62 3.75 -0.60
N THR A 427 -18.72 4.06 0.33
CA THR A 427 -18.48 3.20 1.51
C THR A 427 -19.40 3.60 2.67
N SER A 428 -19.25 2.98 3.84
CA SER A 428 -19.94 3.42 5.07
C SER A 428 -19.48 4.81 5.57
N ARG A 429 -18.34 5.32 5.09
CA ARG A 429 -17.85 6.66 5.40
C ARG A 429 -18.42 7.67 4.41
N VAL A 430 -19.57 8.26 4.74
CA VAL A 430 -20.14 9.42 4.05
C VAL A 430 -20.51 10.49 5.06
N SER A 431 -20.36 11.76 4.71
CA SER A 431 -20.78 12.84 5.61
C SER A 431 -22.31 12.93 5.64
N GLY A 432 -22.86 13.55 6.71
CA GLY A 432 -24.30 13.83 6.77
C GLY A 432 -24.80 14.79 5.67
N ALA A 433 -23.88 15.46 4.96
CA ALA A 433 -24.20 16.33 3.83
C ALA A 433 -24.09 15.62 2.46
N HIS A 434 -23.68 14.34 2.42
CA HIS A 434 -23.35 13.64 1.18
C HIS A 434 -24.46 13.69 0.13
N GLU A 435 -25.69 13.29 0.48
CA GLU A 435 -26.83 13.28 -0.44
C GLU A 435 -27.18 14.68 -0.95
N VAL A 436 -27.10 15.69 -0.08
CA VAL A 436 -27.35 17.09 -0.46
C VAL A 436 -26.30 17.55 -1.46
N LEU A 437 -25.03 17.32 -1.16
CA LEU A 437 -23.91 17.73 -2.02
C LEU A 437 -23.99 17.04 -3.38
N GLU A 438 -24.29 15.74 -3.42
CA GLU A 438 -24.49 15.00 -4.68
C GLU A 438 -25.65 15.58 -5.50
N SER A 439 -26.78 15.90 -4.86
CA SER A 439 -27.94 16.51 -5.53
C SER A 439 -27.66 17.92 -6.09
N GLU A 440 -26.73 18.65 -5.48
CA GLU A 440 -26.24 19.95 -5.94
C GLU A 440 -25.13 19.82 -7.00
N GLY A 441 -24.87 18.59 -7.49
CA GLY A 441 -23.95 18.34 -8.58
C GLY A 441 -22.49 18.20 -8.17
N ALA A 442 -22.21 17.79 -6.92
CA ALA A 442 -20.87 17.44 -6.47
C ALA A 442 -20.30 16.25 -7.25
N CYS A 443 -19.08 16.42 -7.74
CA CYS A 443 -18.26 15.34 -8.28
C CYS A 443 -17.44 14.74 -7.14
N MET A 444 -17.90 13.63 -6.57
CA MET A 444 -17.31 13.00 -5.39
C MET A 444 -16.02 12.24 -5.72
N GLN A 445 -15.00 12.41 -4.87
CA GLN A 445 -13.78 11.61 -4.84
C GLN A 445 -13.68 10.84 -3.53
N ILE A 446 -13.04 9.67 -3.58
CA ILE A 446 -12.81 8.85 -2.38
C ILE A 446 -11.49 9.24 -1.69
N HIS A 447 -11.54 9.46 -0.38
CA HIS A 447 -10.37 9.70 0.47
C HIS A 447 -10.48 8.91 1.78
N SER A 448 -9.69 7.85 1.95
CA SER A 448 -9.74 6.96 3.14
C SER A 448 -11.15 6.49 3.49
N GLY A 449 -11.88 6.05 2.47
CA GLY A 449 -13.28 5.61 2.56
C GLY A 449 -14.31 6.72 2.40
N TRP A 450 -13.95 7.98 2.69
CA TRP A 450 -14.87 9.12 2.62
C TRP A 450 -15.18 9.54 1.18
N GLU A 451 -16.45 9.82 0.89
CA GLU A 451 -16.84 10.57 -0.31
C GLU A 451 -16.74 12.07 -0.02
N GLN A 452 -15.83 12.78 -0.71
CA GLN A 452 -15.61 14.21 -0.58
C GLN A 452 -15.79 14.90 -1.95
N PRO A 453 -16.53 16.01 -2.05
CA PRO A 453 -16.62 16.78 -3.29
C PRO A 453 -15.25 17.28 -3.75
N ALA A 454 -14.86 16.95 -4.98
CA ALA A 454 -13.64 17.46 -5.60
C ALA A 454 -13.86 18.76 -6.38
N TRP A 455 -15.05 18.91 -6.95
CA TRP A 455 -15.55 20.08 -7.67
C TRP A 455 -17.07 19.93 -7.87
N PHE A 456 -17.76 20.99 -8.28
CA PHE A 456 -19.20 21.01 -8.55
C PHE A 456 -19.48 21.31 -10.02
N THR A 457 -20.42 20.55 -10.59
CA THR A 457 -20.91 20.81 -11.95
C THR A 457 -21.72 22.11 -12.03
N SER A 458 -21.92 22.62 -13.25
CA SER A 458 -22.86 23.73 -13.43
C SER A 458 -24.30 23.28 -13.17
N PRO A 459 -25.20 24.13 -12.65
CA PRO A 459 -26.58 23.75 -12.34
C PRO A 459 -27.28 23.03 -13.50
N GLY A 460 -27.86 21.86 -13.21
CA GLY A 460 -28.56 21.04 -14.20
C GLY A 460 -27.68 20.14 -15.07
N GLN A 461 -26.36 20.15 -14.87
CA GLN A 461 -25.45 19.17 -15.49
C GLN A 461 -25.25 17.96 -14.57
N GLN A 462 -24.93 16.81 -15.18
CA GLN A 462 -24.56 15.60 -14.44
C GLN A 462 -23.04 15.49 -14.38
N PRO A 463 -22.46 15.05 -13.24
CA PRO A 463 -21.05 14.71 -13.14
C PRO A 463 -20.61 13.76 -14.26
N GLN A 464 -19.49 14.08 -14.92
CA GLN A 464 -18.87 13.22 -15.93
C GLN A 464 -17.39 13.01 -15.62
N TYR A 465 -16.96 11.75 -15.61
CA TYR A 465 -15.55 11.41 -15.47
C TYR A 465 -14.84 11.56 -16.82
N CYS A 466 -14.02 12.59 -16.95
CA CYS A 466 -13.26 12.90 -18.17
C CYS A 466 -11.76 12.98 -17.86
N PRO A 467 -11.08 11.86 -17.57
CA PRO A 467 -9.66 11.89 -17.24
C PRO A 467 -8.81 12.30 -18.45
N SER A 468 -7.73 13.04 -18.21
CA SER A 468 -6.86 13.55 -19.27
C SER A 468 -5.47 13.86 -18.74
N PHE A 469 -4.44 13.75 -19.60
CA PHE A 469 -3.10 14.27 -19.32
C PHE A 469 -3.01 15.80 -19.50
N GLN A 470 -4.10 16.44 -19.94
CA GLN A 470 -4.24 17.88 -20.11
C GLN A 470 -5.39 18.41 -19.25
N ARG A 471 -5.63 19.73 -19.29
CA ARG A 471 -6.82 20.33 -18.67
C ARG A 471 -8.09 19.64 -19.19
N THR A 472 -9.05 19.42 -18.31
CA THR A 472 -10.30 18.71 -18.62
C THR A 472 -11.51 19.41 -17.98
N ASN A 473 -12.67 18.78 -18.04
CA ASN A 473 -14.00 19.34 -17.74
C ASN A 473 -14.15 20.05 -16.39
N TRP A 474 -13.34 19.72 -15.39
CA TRP A 474 -13.36 20.42 -14.09
C TRP A 474 -12.62 21.77 -14.08
N HIS A 475 -11.84 22.11 -15.11
CA HIS A 475 -10.98 23.30 -15.08
C HIS A 475 -11.77 24.61 -14.91
N GLU A 476 -12.78 24.84 -15.74
CA GLU A 476 -13.63 26.04 -15.66
C GLU A 476 -14.55 26.02 -14.43
N ALA A 477 -14.94 24.83 -13.95
CA ALA A 477 -15.74 24.70 -12.74
C ALA A 477 -14.93 25.14 -11.52
N VAL A 478 -13.70 24.64 -11.38
CA VAL A 478 -12.78 25.02 -10.31
C VAL A 478 -12.43 26.51 -10.37
N GLU A 479 -12.26 27.09 -11.57
CA GLU A 479 -12.05 28.54 -11.71
C GLU A 479 -13.20 29.34 -11.09
N LYS A 480 -14.45 28.95 -11.35
CA LYS A 480 -15.64 29.60 -10.75
C LYS A 480 -15.71 29.41 -9.24
N GLU A 481 -15.34 28.24 -8.72
CA GLU A 481 -15.29 27.99 -7.27
C GLU A 481 -14.24 28.87 -6.59
N VAL A 482 -13.06 29.03 -7.20
CA VAL A 482 -12.01 29.94 -6.72
C VAL A 482 -12.54 31.37 -6.71
N ASP A 483 -13.15 31.84 -7.80
CA ASP A 483 -13.73 33.18 -7.88
C ASP A 483 -14.83 33.41 -6.82
N LEU A 484 -15.67 32.40 -6.56
CA LEU A 484 -16.71 32.46 -5.54
C LEU A 484 -16.13 32.65 -4.15
N VAL A 485 -15.09 31.89 -3.78
CA VAL A 485 -14.43 32.02 -2.48
C VAL A 485 -13.70 33.36 -2.36
N MET A 486 -13.06 33.82 -3.43
CA MET A 486 -12.28 35.07 -3.43
C MET A 486 -13.16 36.31 -3.35
N THR A 487 -14.37 36.29 -3.94
CA THR A 487 -15.25 37.47 -4.05
C THR A 487 -16.47 37.44 -3.14
N SER A 488 -16.83 36.27 -2.61
CA SER A 488 -18.04 36.05 -1.82
C SER A 488 -17.78 35.14 -0.61
N ALA A 489 -18.33 33.94 -0.59
CA ALA A 489 -18.02 32.90 0.38
C ALA A 489 -18.36 31.53 -0.23
N GLY A 490 -17.52 30.54 0.03
CA GLY A 490 -17.77 29.14 -0.29
C GLY A 490 -17.87 28.30 0.99
N ILE A 491 -18.59 27.18 0.89
CA ILE A 491 -18.68 26.17 1.94
C ILE A 491 -18.02 24.91 1.40
N ILE A 492 -17.09 24.33 2.14
CA ILE A 492 -16.43 23.07 1.81
C ILE A 492 -16.63 22.06 2.93
N ASP A 493 -16.96 20.82 2.53
CA ASP A 493 -17.03 19.69 3.44
C ASP A 493 -15.63 19.15 3.72
N LEU A 494 -15.20 19.29 4.97
CA LEU A 494 -13.92 18.83 5.51
C LEU A 494 -14.13 17.72 6.55
N THR A 495 -15.33 17.11 6.57
CA THR A 495 -15.64 15.93 7.39
C THR A 495 -14.60 14.82 7.27
N PRO A 496 -13.93 14.57 6.12
CA PRO A 496 -12.92 13.53 6.04
C PRO A 496 -11.69 13.73 6.95
N PHE A 497 -11.43 14.94 7.47
CA PHE A 497 -10.30 15.13 8.39
C PHE A 497 -10.35 14.15 9.55
N ALA A 498 -9.18 13.64 9.93
CA ALA A 498 -9.01 12.85 11.12
C ALA A 498 -9.09 13.74 12.36
N LYS A 499 -9.80 13.29 13.39
CA LYS A 499 -10.14 14.08 14.59
C LYS A 499 -9.86 13.24 15.82
N ILE A 500 -8.86 13.64 16.59
CA ILE A 500 -8.37 12.90 17.75
C ILE A 500 -8.48 13.79 18.99
N ILE A 501 -9.16 13.32 20.02
CA ILE A 501 -9.10 13.93 21.34
C ILE A 501 -7.89 13.36 22.07
N VAL A 502 -7.00 14.24 22.52
CA VAL A 502 -5.90 13.92 23.45
C VAL A 502 -6.23 14.57 24.79
N GLN A 503 -6.37 13.76 25.84
CA GLN A 503 -6.79 14.27 27.14
C GLN A 503 -6.14 13.57 28.34
N GLY A 504 -6.12 14.28 29.47
CA GLY A 504 -5.59 13.80 30.75
C GLY A 504 -4.64 14.80 31.39
N ARG A 505 -4.32 14.58 32.67
CA ARG A 505 -3.51 15.53 33.47
C ARG A 505 -2.12 15.81 32.89
N GLN A 506 -1.60 14.92 32.06
CA GLN A 506 -0.31 15.09 31.39
C GLN A 506 -0.44 15.47 29.90
N ALA A 507 -1.64 15.73 29.38
CA ALA A 507 -1.85 15.98 27.97
C ALA A 507 -1.06 17.20 27.47
N ALA A 508 -1.03 18.30 28.22
CA ALA A 508 -0.26 19.48 27.83
C ALA A 508 1.25 19.19 27.74
N ALA A 509 1.81 18.51 28.75
CA ALA A 509 3.22 18.16 28.77
C ALA A 509 3.58 17.12 27.69
N PHE A 510 2.67 16.19 27.42
CA PHE A 510 2.83 15.21 26.35
C PHE A 510 2.80 15.88 24.97
N MET A 511 1.86 16.79 24.71
CA MET A 511 1.79 17.51 23.43
C MET A 511 3.01 18.43 23.23
N ASP A 512 3.54 19.02 24.30
CA ASP A 512 4.78 19.80 24.26
C ASP A 512 6.00 18.94 23.92
N TYR A 513 6.03 17.71 24.44
CA TYR A 513 7.07 16.73 24.10
C TYR A 513 6.95 16.21 22.67
N MET A 514 5.73 15.96 22.20
CA MET A 514 5.48 15.31 20.90
C MET A 514 5.59 16.25 19.69
N THR A 515 5.45 17.56 19.89
CA THR A 515 5.29 18.49 18.77
C THR A 515 6.33 19.62 18.78
N ALA A 516 6.70 20.11 17.59
CA ALA A 516 7.80 21.07 17.44
C ALA A 516 7.44 22.53 17.75
N ASN A 517 6.16 22.89 17.67
CA ASN A 517 5.66 24.22 18.02
C ASN A 517 5.13 24.25 19.46
N SER A 518 5.04 25.44 20.06
CA SER A 518 4.50 25.61 21.41
C SER A 518 3.03 25.18 21.50
N VAL A 519 2.69 24.48 22.59
CA VAL A 519 1.32 24.06 22.89
C VAL A 519 0.37 25.27 22.99
N PRO A 520 -0.82 25.21 22.38
CA PRO A 520 -1.74 26.34 22.35
C PRO A 520 -2.28 26.68 23.77
N PRO A 521 -2.47 27.97 24.09
CA PRO A 521 -3.29 28.39 25.23
C PRO A 521 -4.73 27.90 25.11
N LEU A 522 -5.47 27.86 26.23
CA LEU A 522 -6.89 27.51 26.22
C LEU A 522 -7.69 28.40 25.26
N GLY A 523 -8.55 27.79 24.44
CA GLY A 523 -9.37 28.50 23.46
C GLY A 523 -8.59 28.91 22.20
N ARG A 524 -7.38 28.36 21.99
CA ARG A 524 -6.51 28.69 20.86
C ARG A 524 -6.16 27.44 20.05
N THR A 525 -5.82 27.69 18.81
CA THR A 525 -5.38 26.70 17.83
C THR A 525 -3.98 27.05 17.34
N VAL A 526 -3.14 26.06 17.06
CA VAL A 526 -1.85 26.22 16.39
C VAL A 526 -1.66 25.15 15.32
N ILE A 527 -0.84 25.43 14.33
CA ILE A 527 -0.25 24.42 13.44
C ILE A 527 1.07 23.98 14.04
N THR A 528 1.32 22.68 14.08
CA THR A 528 2.52 22.08 14.64
C THR A 528 2.88 20.80 13.90
N HIS A 529 4.07 20.28 14.16
CA HIS A 529 4.58 19.10 13.49
C HIS A 529 5.03 18.07 14.52
N ILE A 530 4.75 16.79 14.26
CA ILE A 530 5.46 15.69 14.91
C ILE A 530 6.74 15.47 14.12
N LEU A 531 7.88 15.46 14.81
CA LEU A 531 9.16 15.13 14.23
C LEU A 531 9.57 13.70 14.60
N SER A 532 10.15 13.00 13.66
CA SER A 532 10.90 11.78 13.95
C SER A 532 12.15 12.10 14.80
N PRO A 533 12.74 11.12 15.51
CA PRO A 533 13.97 11.33 16.28
C PRO A 533 15.15 11.93 15.49
N THR A 534 15.14 11.78 14.16
CA THR A 534 16.16 12.34 13.26
C THR A 534 15.79 13.70 12.65
N GLY A 535 14.64 14.27 13.01
CA GLY A 535 14.21 15.60 12.58
C GLY A 535 13.40 15.65 11.29
N HIS A 536 13.05 14.50 10.68
CA HIS A 536 12.08 14.46 9.58
C HIS A 536 10.68 14.78 10.09
N VAL A 537 9.89 15.50 9.29
CA VAL A 537 8.47 15.77 9.58
C VAL A 537 7.70 14.47 9.36
N TYR A 538 7.19 13.90 10.45
CA TYR A 538 6.38 12.68 10.43
C TYR A 538 4.91 12.99 10.20
N ALA A 539 4.40 14.07 10.81
CA ALA A 539 3.03 14.54 10.64
C ALA A 539 2.95 16.05 10.80
N GLU A 540 1.98 16.67 10.12
CA GLU A 540 1.53 18.04 10.37
C GLU A 540 0.14 17.99 11.01
N LEU A 541 -0.04 18.75 12.10
CA LEU A 541 -1.25 18.73 12.90
C LEU A 541 -1.78 20.14 13.11
N THR A 542 -3.10 20.28 13.14
CA THR A 542 -3.77 21.42 13.75
C THR A 542 -4.20 21.02 15.16
N VAL A 543 -3.65 21.69 16.18
CA VAL A 543 -3.93 21.37 17.59
C VAL A 543 -4.70 22.52 18.22
N THR A 544 -5.86 22.21 18.80
CA THR A 544 -6.74 23.15 19.50
C THR A 544 -6.88 22.74 20.96
N ARG A 545 -6.60 23.64 21.91
CA ARG A 545 -6.85 23.37 23.33
C ARG A 545 -8.26 23.79 23.70
N THR A 546 -9.16 22.83 23.81
CA THR A 546 -10.60 23.07 24.06
C THR A 546 -10.91 23.22 25.55
N HIS A 547 -10.21 22.47 26.40
CA HIS A 547 -10.32 22.54 27.87
C HIS A 547 -8.93 22.50 28.50
N GLU A 548 -8.83 22.67 29.82
CA GLU A 548 -7.55 22.73 30.53
C GLU A 548 -6.66 21.52 30.20
N ASP A 549 -7.20 20.31 30.22
CA ASP A 549 -6.49 19.05 29.99
C ASP A 549 -6.97 18.31 28.73
N THR A 550 -7.53 19.02 27.75
CA THR A 550 -8.12 18.42 26.54
C THR A 550 -7.73 19.17 25.27
N PHE A 551 -7.24 18.42 24.29
CA PHE A 551 -6.86 18.91 22.98
C PHE A 551 -7.65 18.19 21.90
N LEU A 552 -8.14 18.95 20.93
CA LEU A 552 -8.61 18.43 19.65
C LEU A 552 -7.45 18.53 18.66
N VAL A 553 -7.04 17.38 18.14
CA VAL A 553 -5.97 17.23 17.15
C VAL A 553 -6.60 16.86 15.83
N ILE A 554 -6.31 17.66 14.79
CA ILE A 554 -6.80 17.46 13.43
C ILE A 554 -5.63 17.13 12.51
N THR A 555 -5.79 16.09 11.69
CA THR A 555 -4.83 15.68 10.64
C THR A 555 -5.57 15.22 9.38
N GLY A 556 -4.82 14.89 8.32
CA GLY A 556 -5.35 14.43 7.05
C GLY A 556 -6.06 13.06 7.14
N SER A 557 -7.07 12.85 6.30
CA SER A 557 -7.81 11.58 6.23
C SER A 557 -6.91 10.37 5.91
N GLY A 558 -5.85 10.58 5.12
CA GLY A 558 -4.89 9.55 4.69
C GLY A 558 -3.99 9.00 5.78
N VAL A 559 -3.83 9.77 6.85
CA VAL A 559 -2.83 9.51 7.90
C VAL A 559 -3.47 9.44 9.29
N GLU A 560 -4.81 9.27 9.34
CA GLU A 560 -5.60 9.19 10.57
C GLU A 560 -4.98 8.23 11.60
N LEU A 561 -4.88 6.95 11.22
CA LEU A 561 -4.38 5.91 12.12
C LEU A 561 -2.84 5.89 12.15
N HIS A 562 -2.16 6.35 11.10
CA HIS A 562 -0.71 6.55 11.06
C HIS A 562 -0.22 7.49 12.17
N ASP A 563 -0.90 8.63 12.32
CA ASP A 563 -0.57 9.66 13.31
C ASP A 563 -1.02 9.22 14.71
N LEU A 564 -2.24 8.65 14.82
CA LEU A 564 -2.76 8.14 16.08
C LEU A 564 -1.86 7.05 16.67
N ARG A 565 -1.42 6.09 15.85
CA ARG A 565 -0.48 5.03 16.25
C ARG A 565 0.76 5.64 16.89
N TRP A 566 1.35 6.65 16.25
CA TRP A 566 2.59 7.27 16.72
C TRP A 566 2.41 7.92 18.10
N LEU A 567 1.33 8.68 18.28
CA LEU A 567 0.99 9.28 19.57
C LEU A 567 0.79 8.21 20.66
N GLN A 568 0.02 7.16 20.37
CA GLN A 568 -0.24 6.08 21.32
C GLN A 568 1.04 5.30 21.69
N ASP A 569 1.92 5.08 20.71
CA ASP A 569 3.18 4.37 20.93
C ASP A 569 4.13 5.15 21.86
N TYR A 570 4.29 6.46 21.64
CA TYR A 570 5.13 7.28 22.51
C TYR A 570 4.51 7.46 23.89
N ALA A 571 3.18 7.60 23.98
CA ALA A 571 2.48 7.62 25.26
C ALA A 571 2.77 6.34 26.07
N ARG A 572 2.65 5.16 25.43
CA ARG A 572 2.91 3.85 26.06
C ARG A 572 4.37 3.69 26.48
N ARG A 573 5.32 3.99 25.59
CA ARG A 573 6.78 3.85 25.86
C ARG A 573 7.25 4.80 26.96
N GLY A 574 6.68 6.00 27.02
CA GLY A 574 7.00 7.00 28.04
C GLY A 574 6.18 6.88 29.34
N ASN A 575 5.26 5.91 29.42
CA ASN A 575 4.33 5.75 30.54
C ASN A 575 3.56 7.06 30.89
N TRP A 576 3.12 7.76 29.84
CA TRP A 576 2.36 9.01 29.98
C TRP A 576 0.92 8.71 30.40
N ASN A 577 0.42 9.44 31.39
CA ASN A 577 -0.99 9.40 31.80
C ASN A 577 -1.84 10.31 30.89
N VAL A 578 -2.04 9.84 29.66
CA VAL A 578 -2.85 10.46 28.62
C VAL A 578 -3.74 9.42 27.97
N SER A 579 -4.89 9.85 27.48
CA SER A 579 -5.84 9.00 26.75
C SER A 579 -6.18 9.62 25.40
N PHE A 580 -6.54 8.77 24.46
CA PHE A 580 -6.83 9.12 23.08
C PHE A 580 -8.23 8.63 22.73
N ALA A 581 -9.04 9.48 22.12
CA ALA A 581 -10.28 9.06 21.47
C ALA A 581 -10.26 9.50 20.01
N ASN A 582 -10.37 8.55 19.09
CA ASN A 582 -10.55 8.84 17.68
C ASN A 582 -12.03 9.11 17.42
N ILE A 583 -12.39 10.37 17.21
CA ILE A 583 -13.77 10.83 16.99
C ILE A 583 -14.00 11.23 15.53
N THR A 584 -13.18 10.69 14.61
CA THR A 584 -13.21 11.05 13.18
C THR A 584 -14.58 10.83 12.56
N GLU A 585 -15.25 9.73 12.90
CA GLU A 585 -16.57 9.36 12.39
C GLU A 585 -17.73 9.99 13.18
N ASP A 586 -17.47 10.51 14.39
CA ASP A 586 -18.50 11.10 15.26
C ASP A 586 -18.77 12.59 14.94
N MET A 587 -17.89 13.24 14.18
CA MET A 587 -17.91 14.68 13.98
C MET A 587 -17.78 15.06 12.50
N GLY A 588 -18.79 15.75 11.98
CA GLY A 588 -18.72 16.47 10.69
C GLY A 588 -17.91 17.76 10.78
N CYS A 589 -17.35 18.22 9.67
CA CYS A 589 -16.61 19.47 9.63
C CYS A 589 -16.96 20.26 8.35
N LEU A 590 -17.45 21.49 8.52
CA LEU A 590 -17.66 22.43 7.42
C LEU A 590 -16.76 23.64 7.61
N SER A 591 -16.13 24.08 6.53
CA SER A 591 -15.44 25.37 6.48
C SER A 591 -16.23 26.37 5.65
N VAL A 592 -16.38 27.57 6.18
CA VAL A 592 -17.00 28.71 5.47
C VAL A 592 -15.91 29.76 5.27
N ALA A 593 -15.49 29.95 4.03
CA ALA A 593 -14.35 30.80 3.69
C ALA A 593 -14.71 31.84 2.62
N GLY A 594 -14.11 33.03 2.73
CA GLY A 594 -14.31 34.16 1.81
C GLY A 594 -14.70 35.45 2.52
N PRO A 595 -14.63 36.61 1.83
CA PRO A 595 -14.88 37.93 2.44
C PRO A 595 -16.26 38.08 3.08
N LYS A 596 -17.28 37.32 2.64
CA LYS A 596 -18.65 37.36 3.19
C LYS A 596 -18.94 36.29 4.25
N SER A 597 -17.97 35.45 4.59
CA SER A 597 -18.15 34.35 5.56
C SER A 597 -18.67 34.82 6.91
N LYS A 598 -18.12 35.93 7.44
CA LYS A 598 -18.57 36.53 8.70
C LYS A 598 -20.03 36.94 8.64
N ASP A 599 -20.45 37.62 7.57
CA ASP A 599 -21.83 38.10 7.42
C ASP A 599 -22.81 36.92 7.42
N ILE A 600 -22.47 35.82 6.76
CA ILE A 600 -23.26 34.57 6.76
C ILE A 600 -23.34 33.98 8.16
N LEU A 601 -22.19 33.72 8.82
CA LEU A 601 -22.15 33.09 10.13
C LEU A 601 -22.82 33.94 11.23
N SER A 602 -22.75 35.27 11.11
CA SER A 602 -23.43 36.20 12.00
C SER A 602 -24.96 36.12 11.96
N THR A 603 -25.54 35.55 10.89
CA THR A 603 -26.99 35.25 10.85
C THR A 603 -27.38 34.06 11.72
N LEU A 604 -26.43 33.14 11.97
CA LEU A 604 -26.65 31.91 12.73
C LEU A 604 -26.40 32.10 14.22
N SER A 605 -25.44 32.95 14.61
CA SER A 605 -25.17 33.24 16.02
C SER A 605 -24.52 34.61 16.25
N PRO A 606 -24.94 35.36 17.29
CA PRO A 606 -24.33 36.64 17.62
C PRO A 606 -22.86 36.53 18.07
N VAL A 607 -22.36 35.33 18.41
CA VAL A 607 -20.95 35.13 18.79
C VAL A 607 -20.00 35.55 17.66
N PHE A 608 -20.40 35.38 16.41
CA PHE A 608 -19.62 35.76 15.23
C PHE A 608 -19.57 37.28 15.00
N ASN A 609 -20.47 38.06 15.62
CA ASN A 609 -20.41 39.53 15.64
C ASN A 609 -19.36 40.06 16.63
N GLY A 610 -18.97 39.26 17.61
CA GLY A 610 -18.01 39.62 18.65
C GLY A 610 -16.53 39.53 18.22
N LYS A 611 -15.62 39.69 19.19
CA LYS A 611 -14.19 39.42 18.97
C LYS A 611 -13.96 37.91 18.88
N PHE A 612 -13.61 37.46 17.68
CA PHE A 612 -13.19 36.08 17.37
C PHE A 612 -11.87 36.15 16.59
N PRO A 613 -10.72 36.28 17.27
CA PRO A 613 -9.43 36.45 16.60
C PRO A 613 -9.04 35.20 15.79
N PHE A 614 -8.20 35.39 14.77
CA PHE A 614 -7.57 34.28 14.05
C PHE A 614 -6.92 33.28 15.02
N PHE A 615 -7.00 31.98 14.70
CA PHE A 615 -6.54 30.88 15.57
C PHE A 615 -7.20 30.83 16.97
N SER A 616 -8.45 31.29 17.12
CA SER A 616 -9.26 31.00 18.31
C SER A 616 -10.29 29.90 18.03
N CYS A 617 -10.71 29.21 19.08
CA CYS A 617 -11.84 28.29 19.06
C CYS A 617 -12.85 28.68 20.14
N LYS A 618 -14.13 28.45 19.85
CA LYS A 618 -15.22 28.57 20.83
C LYS A 618 -16.28 27.54 20.52
N GLU A 619 -16.90 27.00 21.54
CA GLU A 619 -18.19 26.33 21.45
C GLU A 619 -19.28 27.41 21.37
N VAL A 620 -20.19 27.29 20.40
CA VAL A 620 -21.12 28.37 20.05
C VAL A 620 -22.59 27.97 20.24
N LEU A 621 -22.94 26.69 20.14
CA LEU A 621 -24.32 26.19 20.17
C LEU A 621 -24.38 24.83 20.89
N GLU A 622 -25.26 24.69 21.89
CA GLU A 622 -25.64 23.36 22.41
C GLU A 622 -26.64 22.72 21.41
N THR A 623 -26.45 21.43 21.12
CA THR A 623 -27.11 20.66 20.05
C THR A 623 -28.65 20.74 20.01
N SER A 624 -29.33 21.18 21.07
CA SER A 624 -30.78 21.30 21.12
C SER A 624 -31.36 22.54 20.42
N GLU A 625 -30.56 23.56 20.12
CA GLU A 625 -31.07 24.84 19.59
C GLU A 625 -31.00 24.96 18.05
N LEU A 626 -30.18 24.14 17.38
CA LEU A 626 -29.97 24.20 15.92
C LEU A 626 -31.04 23.51 15.08
N TRP A 627 -31.84 22.63 15.69
CA TRP A 627 -32.86 21.82 15.00
C TRP A 627 -34.30 22.30 15.25
N ARG A 628 -34.47 23.52 15.77
CA ARG A 628 -35.74 24.25 15.82
C ARG A 628 -35.70 25.40 14.83
#